data_AF-A0A0L0S826-F1
#
_entry.id   AF-A0A0L0S826-F1
#
_cell.length_a   1.000
_cell.length_b   1.000
_cell.length_c   1.000
_cell.angle_alpha   90.00
_cell.angle_beta   90.00
_cell.angle_gamma   90.00
#
_symmetry.space_group_name_H-M   'P 1'
#
loop_
_entity.id
_entity.type
_entity.pdbx_description
1 polymer ?
#
loop_
_entity_poly.entity_id
_entity_poly.type
_entity_poly.pdbx_seq_one_letter_code
_entity_poly.pdbx_strand_id
1 'polypeptide(L)'
;MFAKGLHERALDFLMQQASSATDAADRCGPLIAYLTKLEAQPEHHALIWRYLGWVFQADSALALDYVKQTRLDSGEIITFLTSLAPVHLIDYLEFMIVEQKHQAPYIHEQYIRNLVEMIEEARADHDEDTSEVVGPVRNGGGTDQDVAAGTPVPASPSDEAAALAGLHARLLRFLRESQAWCCTSGWASTTAC
;
A
#
# COMPACT_ATOMS: atom_id res chain seq x y z
N MET A 1 -3.02 -0.25 39.12
CA MET A 1 -3.29 -1.02 37.89
C MET A 1 -4.46 -0.35 37.13
N PHE A 2 -4.31 0.92 36.71
CA PHE A 2 -5.46 1.78 36.32
C PHE A 2 -5.34 2.48 34.94
N ALA A 3 -4.40 2.07 34.08
CA ALA A 3 -4.21 2.69 32.76
C ALA A 3 -4.56 1.77 31.56
N LYS A 4 -4.92 0.50 31.80
CA LYS A 4 -5.30 -0.41 30.71
C LYS A 4 -6.59 0.08 30.04
N GLY A 5 -6.50 0.47 28.77
CA GLY A 5 -7.63 0.87 27.93
C GLY A 5 -7.86 2.39 27.80
N LEU A 6 -7.06 3.25 28.43
CA LEU A 6 -7.22 4.71 28.27
C LEU A 6 -6.83 5.17 26.86
N HIS A 7 -5.70 4.68 26.36
CA HIS A 7 -5.23 4.99 24.99
C HIS A 7 -6.19 4.49 23.94
N GLU A 8 -6.76 3.30 24.13
CA GLU A 8 -7.79 2.73 23.26
C GLU A 8 -9.02 3.62 23.22
N ARG A 9 -9.57 4.01 24.38
CA ARG A 9 -10.73 4.93 24.43
C ARG A 9 -10.45 6.29 23.80
N ALA A 10 -9.24 6.83 23.98
CA ALA A 10 -8.84 8.08 23.36
C ALA A 10 -8.81 7.96 21.83
N LEU A 11 -8.22 6.88 21.32
CA LEU A 11 -8.16 6.61 19.89
C LEU A 11 -9.54 6.32 19.29
N ASP A 12 -10.41 5.57 19.98
CA ASP A 12 -11.81 5.36 19.58
C ASP A 12 -12.56 6.69 19.45
N PHE A 13 -12.39 7.59 20.42
CA PHE A 13 -13.02 8.90 20.39
C PHE A 13 -12.51 9.74 19.19
N LEU A 14 -11.20 9.77 18.97
CA LEU A 14 -10.61 10.48 17.83
C LEU A 14 -11.07 9.89 16.50
N MET A 15 -11.18 8.56 16.38
CA MET A 15 -11.69 7.87 15.20
C MET A 15 -13.17 8.22 14.93
N GLN A 16 -13.99 8.31 15.97
CA GLN A 16 -15.40 8.72 15.83
C GLN A 16 -15.53 10.18 15.38
N GLN A 17 -14.69 11.07 15.91
CA GLN A 17 -14.63 12.46 15.46
C GLN A 17 -14.19 12.55 14.00
N ALA A 18 -13.13 11.83 13.63
CA ALA A 18 -12.61 11.74 12.28
C ALA A 18 -13.67 11.26 11.27
N SER A 19 -14.47 10.28 11.66
CA SER A 19 -15.55 9.71 10.84
C SER A 19 -16.69 10.71 10.61
N SER A 20 -16.88 11.66 11.53
CA SER A 20 -17.96 12.66 11.48
C SER A 20 -17.49 14.01 10.93
N ALA A 21 -16.18 14.18 10.69
CA ALA A 21 -15.59 15.43 10.25
C ALA A 21 -15.93 15.72 8.78
N THR A 22 -16.38 16.95 8.51
CA THR A 22 -16.69 17.44 7.16
C THR A 22 -15.48 18.07 6.48
N ASP A 23 -14.52 18.59 7.25
CA ASP A 23 -13.27 19.14 6.74
C ASP A 23 -12.20 18.04 6.64
N ALA A 24 -11.50 17.98 5.51
CA ALA A 24 -10.44 17.02 5.24
C ALA A 24 -9.28 17.13 6.26
N ALA A 25 -8.97 18.36 6.70
CA ALA A 25 -7.89 18.59 7.67
C ALA A 25 -8.19 18.00 9.07
N ASP A 26 -9.47 17.90 9.43
CA ASP A 26 -9.93 17.42 10.73
C ASP A 26 -10.17 15.91 10.78
N ARG A 27 -10.02 15.18 9.66
CA ARG A 27 -10.31 13.74 9.64
C ARG A 27 -9.25 12.98 10.45
N CYS A 28 -8.09 12.71 9.88
CA CYS A 28 -7.16 11.75 10.50
C CYS A 28 -5.96 12.41 11.23
N GLY A 29 -5.75 13.72 11.09
CA GLY A 29 -4.61 14.43 11.66
C GLY A 29 -4.45 14.26 13.18
N PRO A 30 -5.49 14.52 14.00
CA PRO A 30 -5.41 14.33 15.45
C PRO A 30 -5.12 12.88 15.87
N LEU A 31 -5.65 11.91 15.11
CA LEU A 31 -5.43 10.49 15.35
C LEU A 31 -3.97 10.12 15.09
N ILE A 32 -3.40 10.52 13.95
CA ILE A 32 -1.98 10.33 13.61
C ILE A 32 -1.06 10.98 14.64
N ALA A 33 -1.37 12.21 15.06
CA ALA A 33 -0.59 12.89 16.09
C ALA A 33 -0.60 12.14 17.43
N TYR A 34 -1.69 11.44 17.74
CA TYR A 34 -1.76 10.59 18.94
C TYR A 34 -0.98 9.29 18.75
N LEU A 35 -1.08 8.62 17.61
CA LEU A 35 -0.30 7.41 17.28
C LEU A 35 1.20 7.66 17.36
N THR A 36 1.66 8.80 16.84
CA THR A 36 3.06 9.24 16.90
C THR A 36 3.58 9.37 18.34
N LYS A 37 2.71 9.68 19.31
CA LYS A 37 3.10 9.72 20.74
C LYS A 37 3.21 8.34 21.35
N LEU A 38 2.49 7.36 20.81
CA LEU A 38 2.47 5.99 21.32
C LEU A 38 3.57 5.11 20.72
N GLU A 39 4.10 5.44 19.55
CA GLU A 39 5.06 4.57 18.83
C GLU A 39 6.35 4.28 19.60
N ALA A 40 6.72 5.16 20.54
CA ALA A 40 7.88 4.94 21.41
C ALA A 40 7.66 3.85 22.48
N GLN A 41 6.41 3.39 22.68
CA GLN A 41 6.00 2.42 23.69
C GLN A 41 5.56 1.11 23.01
N PRO A 42 6.40 0.05 23.00
CA PRO A 42 6.11 -1.22 22.32
C PRO A 42 4.80 -1.89 22.74
N GLU A 43 4.38 -1.70 24.00
CA GLU A 43 3.10 -2.18 24.52
C GLU A 43 1.87 -1.60 23.78
N HIS A 44 2.07 -0.54 22.99
CA HIS A 44 1.03 0.12 22.21
C HIS A 44 1.12 -0.18 20.71
N HIS A 45 2.14 -0.89 20.23
CA HIS A 45 2.30 -1.17 18.79
C HIS A 45 1.10 -1.91 18.19
N ALA A 46 0.59 -2.93 18.88
CA ALA A 46 -0.64 -3.63 18.46
C ALA A 46 -1.84 -2.68 18.32
N LEU A 47 -1.94 -1.69 19.21
CA LEU A 47 -2.98 -0.66 19.15
C LEU A 47 -2.76 0.26 17.95
N ILE A 48 -1.51 0.68 17.71
CA ILE A 48 -1.13 1.53 16.58
C ILE A 48 -1.51 0.87 15.26
N TRP A 49 -1.13 -0.38 15.04
CA TRP A 49 -1.44 -1.11 13.81
C TRP A 49 -2.94 -1.19 13.55
N ARG A 50 -3.75 -1.41 14.60
CA ARG A 50 -5.21 -1.45 14.49
C ARG A 50 -5.80 -0.13 13.97
N TYR A 51 -5.45 1.00 14.59
CA TYR A 51 -6.01 2.29 14.17
C TYR A 51 -5.39 2.81 12.90
N LEU A 52 -4.11 2.54 12.67
CA LEU A 52 -3.46 2.88 11.41
C LEU A 52 -4.14 2.18 10.23
N GLY A 53 -4.63 0.95 10.43
CA GLY A 53 -5.39 0.26 9.39
C GLY A 53 -6.71 0.95 9.05
N TRP A 54 -7.37 1.54 10.04
CA TRP A 54 -8.52 2.41 9.78
C TRP A 54 -8.10 3.70 9.04
N VAL A 55 -6.98 4.32 9.40
CA VAL A 55 -6.48 5.52 8.70
C VAL A 55 -6.16 5.20 7.25
N PHE A 56 -5.60 4.04 6.92
CA PHE A 56 -5.37 3.64 5.53
C PHE A 56 -6.65 3.61 4.68
N GLN A 57 -7.78 3.24 5.28
CA GLN A 57 -9.08 3.24 4.59
C GLN A 57 -9.66 4.66 4.45
N ALA A 58 -9.40 5.53 5.43
CA ALA A 58 -9.96 6.89 5.46
C ALA A 58 -9.11 7.90 4.65
N ASP A 59 -7.79 7.81 4.75
CA ASP A 59 -6.79 8.66 4.11
C ASP A 59 -5.46 7.91 4.00
N SER A 60 -5.31 7.16 2.90
CA SER A 60 -4.11 6.34 2.66
C SER A 60 -2.84 7.16 2.46
N ALA A 61 -2.95 8.40 1.94
CA ALA A 61 -1.81 9.26 1.74
C ALA A 61 -1.21 9.70 3.08
N LEU A 62 -2.06 10.11 4.02
CA LEU A 62 -1.63 10.46 5.38
C LEU A 62 -1.10 9.23 6.14
N ALA A 63 -1.74 8.07 5.98
CA ALA A 63 -1.27 6.83 6.61
C ALA A 63 0.11 6.41 6.09
N LEU A 64 0.33 6.54 4.77
CA LEU A 64 1.61 6.25 4.14
C LEU A 64 2.70 7.23 4.60
N ASP A 65 2.38 8.51 4.74
CA ASP A 65 3.31 9.51 5.26
C ASP A 65 3.73 9.19 6.71
N TYR A 66 2.78 8.76 7.55
CA TYR A 66 3.06 8.32 8.91
C TYR A 66 4.04 7.14 8.94
N VAL A 67 3.82 6.08 8.17
CA VAL A 67 4.74 4.92 8.16
C VAL A 67 6.12 5.24 7.59
N LYS A 68 6.27 6.27 6.75
CA LYS A 68 7.58 6.73 6.25
C LYS A 68 8.38 7.49 7.32
N GLN A 69 7.71 8.13 8.28
CA GLN A 69 8.34 8.98 9.29
C GLN A 69 8.42 8.35 10.68
N THR A 70 7.62 7.32 10.94
CA THR A 70 7.56 6.63 12.23
C THR A 70 8.89 5.94 12.58
N ARG A 71 9.09 5.71 13.88
CA ARG A 71 10.23 4.95 14.43
C ARG A 71 9.93 3.46 14.63
N LEU A 72 8.77 2.98 14.18
CA LEU A 72 8.41 1.57 14.22
C LEU A 72 9.37 0.73 13.38
N ASP A 73 9.47 -0.56 13.70
CA ASP A 73 10.36 -1.46 13.00
C ASP A 73 9.92 -1.64 11.53
N SER A 74 10.88 -1.55 10.60
CA SER A 74 10.60 -1.68 9.18
C SER A 74 10.02 -3.05 8.79
N GLY A 75 10.39 -4.12 9.50
CA GLY A 75 9.82 -5.45 9.29
C GLY A 75 8.36 -5.54 9.73
N GLU A 76 8.00 -4.89 10.85
CA GLU A 76 6.61 -4.76 11.28
C GLU A 76 5.78 -3.95 10.27
N ILE A 77 6.33 -2.84 9.75
CA ILE A 77 5.66 -2.02 8.72
C ILE A 77 5.43 -2.84 7.44
N ILE A 78 6.46 -3.57 6.97
CA ILE A 78 6.34 -4.42 5.78
C ILE A 78 5.28 -5.49 5.99
N THR A 79 5.29 -6.16 7.14
CA THR A 79 4.29 -7.19 7.49
C THR A 79 2.88 -6.61 7.48
N PHE A 80 2.70 -5.45 8.11
CA PHE A 80 1.43 -4.75 8.16
C PHE A 80 0.92 -4.36 6.76
N LEU A 81 1.76 -3.69 5.96
CA LEU A 81 1.38 -3.25 4.60
C LEU A 81 1.10 -4.42 3.67
N THR A 82 1.87 -5.52 3.77
CA THR A 82 1.61 -6.74 3.00
C THR A 82 0.21 -7.29 3.27
N SER A 83 -0.26 -7.23 4.53
CA SER A 83 -1.54 -7.80 4.92
C SER A 83 -2.75 -6.91 4.60
N LEU A 84 -2.58 -5.59 4.66
CA LEU A 84 -3.70 -4.64 4.63
C LEU A 84 -3.73 -3.77 3.38
N ALA A 85 -2.56 -3.37 2.89
CA ALA A 85 -2.44 -2.38 1.82
C ALA A 85 -1.27 -2.69 0.88
N PRO A 86 -1.32 -3.80 0.10
CA PRO A 86 -0.23 -4.22 -0.77
C PRO A 86 0.20 -3.15 -1.77
N VAL A 87 -0.77 -2.36 -2.28
CA VAL A 87 -0.49 -1.24 -3.18
C VAL A 87 0.48 -0.22 -2.55
N HIS A 88 0.33 0.06 -1.26
CA HIS A 88 1.18 1.00 -0.52
C HIS A 88 2.51 0.40 -0.07
N LEU A 89 2.65 -0.93 -0.08
CA LEU A 89 3.90 -1.61 0.21
C LEU A 89 4.99 -1.24 -0.81
N ILE A 90 4.66 -1.18 -2.10
CA ILE A 90 5.60 -0.78 -3.15
C ILE A 90 6.12 0.64 -2.91
N ASP A 91 5.24 1.58 -2.60
CA ASP A 91 5.62 2.97 -2.36
C ASP A 91 6.48 3.13 -1.11
N TYR A 92 6.24 2.32 -0.07
CA TYR A 92 7.06 2.29 1.13
C TYR A 92 8.44 1.67 0.87
N LEU A 93 8.50 0.53 0.18
CA LEU A 93 9.76 -0.12 -0.19
C LEU A 93 10.60 0.76 -1.12
N GLU A 94 9.96 1.45 -2.08
CA GLU A 94 10.64 2.42 -2.94
C GLU A 94 11.22 3.58 -2.12
N PHE A 95 10.46 4.14 -1.17
CA PHE A 95 10.96 5.15 -0.24
C PHE A 95 12.20 4.65 0.53
N MET A 96 12.16 3.43 1.05
CA MET A 96 13.29 2.83 1.75
C MET A 96 14.53 2.71 0.85
N ILE A 97 14.37 2.29 -0.40
CA ILE A 97 15.48 2.09 -1.34
C ILE A 97 16.01 3.42 -1.87
N VAL A 98 15.14 4.30 -2.32
CA VAL A 98 15.48 5.51 -3.08
C VAL A 98 15.80 6.67 -2.16
N GLU A 99 14.98 6.91 -1.14
CA GLU A 99 15.11 8.08 -0.25
C GLU A 99 16.00 7.75 0.95
N GLN A 100 15.72 6.63 1.65
CA GLN A 100 16.53 6.19 2.79
C GLN A 100 17.83 5.48 2.39
N LYS A 101 18.05 5.24 1.09
CA LYS A 101 19.23 4.56 0.54
C LYS A 101 19.49 3.19 1.17
N HIS A 102 18.45 2.51 1.64
CA HIS A 102 18.56 1.25 2.34
C HIS A 102 19.09 0.15 1.40
N GLN A 103 20.18 -0.52 1.79
CA GLN A 103 20.90 -1.50 0.96
C GLN A 103 20.69 -2.95 1.37
N ALA A 104 19.86 -3.21 2.39
CA ALA A 104 19.64 -4.58 2.83
C ALA A 104 19.01 -5.41 1.69
N PRO A 105 19.62 -6.55 1.30
CA PRO A 105 19.15 -7.37 0.18
C PRO A 105 17.67 -7.76 0.31
N TYR A 106 17.23 -8.07 1.53
CA TYR A 106 15.83 -8.47 1.76
C TYR A 106 14.82 -7.39 1.34
N ILE A 107 15.11 -6.10 1.49
CA ILE A 107 14.21 -5.01 1.07
C ILE A 107 14.10 -4.96 -0.45
N HIS A 108 15.22 -5.14 -1.14
CA HIS A 108 15.31 -5.14 -2.60
C HIS A 108 14.60 -6.36 -3.19
N GLU A 109 14.78 -7.53 -2.56
CA GLU A 109 14.06 -8.76 -2.92
C GLU A 109 12.55 -8.63 -2.72
N GLN A 110 12.10 -8.04 -1.61
CA GLN A 110 10.69 -7.77 -1.38
C GLN A 110 10.13 -6.80 -2.42
N TYR A 111 10.87 -5.75 -2.78
CA TYR A 111 10.44 -4.79 -3.79
C TYR A 111 10.26 -5.44 -5.17
N ILE A 112 11.24 -6.23 -5.62
CA ILE A 112 11.13 -6.96 -6.89
C ILE A 112 9.97 -7.95 -6.85
N ARG A 113 9.88 -8.76 -5.79
CA ARG A 113 8.84 -9.79 -5.65
C ARG A 113 7.45 -9.19 -5.78
N ASN A 114 7.15 -8.16 -4.99
CA ASN A 114 5.82 -7.54 -4.97
C ASN A 114 5.53 -6.81 -6.30
N LEU A 115 6.53 -6.20 -6.95
CA LEU A 115 6.32 -5.61 -8.28
C LEU A 115 5.97 -6.67 -9.32
N VAL A 116 6.66 -7.81 -9.32
CA VAL A 116 6.39 -8.90 -10.26
C VAL A 116 4.99 -9.48 -10.01
N GLU A 117 4.63 -9.72 -8.76
CA GLU A 117 3.30 -10.22 -8.37
C GLU A 117 2.19 -9.28 -8.86
N MET A 118 2.29 -7.98 -8.59
CA MET A 118 1.32 -7.00 -9.08
C MET A 118 1.26 -6.90 -10.62
N ILE A 119 2.38 -7.11 -11.31
CA ILE A 119 2.42 -7.15 -12.78
C ILE A 119 1.71 -8.40 -13.32
N GLU A 120 1.93 -9.55 -12.69
CA GLU A 120 1.30 -10.81 -13.08
C GLU A 120 -0.20 -10.79 -12.83
N GLU A 121 -0.64 -10.26 -11.69
CA GLU A 121 -2.05 -10.06 -11.35
C GLU A 121 -2.74 -9.12 -12.36
N ALA A 122 -2.18 -7.92 -12.59
CA ALA A 122 -2.74 -6.96 -13.53
C ALA A 122 -2.79 -7.48 -14.98
N ARG A 123 -1.88 -8.40 -15.34
CA ARG A 123 -1.91 -9.06 -16.65
C ARG A 123 -3.01 -10.13 -16.72
N ALA A 124 -3.21 -10.88 -15.66
CA ALA A 124 -4.25 -11.92 -15.60
C ALA A 124 -5.64 -11.28 -15.72
N ASP A 125 -5.88 -10.17 -15.00
CA ASP A 125 -7.15 -9.43 -15.05
C ASP A 125 -7.46 -8.93 -16.48
N HIS A 126 -6.45 -8.42 -17.19
CA HIS A 126 -6.59 -7.97 -18.58
C HIS A 126 -6.91 -9.10 -19.57
N ASP A 127 -6.34 -10.30 -19.37
CA ASP A 127 -6.59 -11.45 -20.24
C ASP A 127 -7.98 -12.07 -19.99
N GLU A 128 -8.54 -11.98 -18.78
CA GLU A 128 -9.91 -12.43 -18.48
C GLU A 128 -10.97 -11.50 -19.10
N ASP A 129 -10.81 -10.18 -18.99
CA ASP A 129 -11.80 -9.19 -19.46
C ASP A 129 -11.96 -9.15 -20.99
N THR A 130 -10.91 -9.56 -21.72
CA THR A 130 -10.95 -9.70 -23.18
C THR A 130 -11.60 -11.01 -23.66
N SER A 131 -11.83 -11.97 -22.76
CA SER A 131 -12.39 -13.29 -23.10
C SER A 131 -13.92 -13.33 -23.10
N GLU A 132 -14.61 -12.32 -22.54
CA GLU A 132 -16.08 -12.28 -22.42
C GLU A 132 -16.80 -11.61 -23.62
N VAL A 133 -16.10 -11.23 -24.70
CA VAL A 133 -16.72 -10.64 -25.90
C VAL A 133 -16.77 -11.63 -27.08
N VAL A 134 -17.43 -12.79 -26.90
CA VAL A 134 -18.06 -13.54 -28.01
C VAL A 134 -19.36 -14.20 -27.52
N GLY A 135 -20.40 -13.38 -27.29
CA GLY A 135 -21.78 -13.85 -27.13
C GLY A 135 -22.66 -13.31 -28.27
N PRO A 136 -23.39 -14.14 -29.03
CA PRO A 136 -24.18 -13.67 -30.17
C PRO A 136 -25.39 -12.88 -29.68
N VAL A 137 -25.52 -11.65 -30.21
CA VAL A 137 -26.69 -10.78 -30.10
C VAL A 137 -27.98 -11.54 -30.38
N ARG A 138 -28.88 -11.65 -29.38
CA ARG A 138 -30.33 -11.75 -29.63
C ARG A 138 -31.10 -10.91 -28.61
N ASN A 139 -31.97 -10.11 -29.20
CA ASN A 139 -32.80 -9.02 -28.68
C ASN A 139 -34.03 -9.54 -27.91
N GLY A 140 -34.50 -8.81 -26.87
CA GLY A 140 -35.91 -8.84 -26.47
C GLY A 140 -36.24 -8.63 -24.98
N GLY A 141 -36.97 -7.53 -24.70
CA GLY A 141 -38.01 -7.46 -23.66
C GLY A 141 -37.60 -6.92 -22.29
N GLY A 142 -38.06 -5.72 -21.94
CA GLY A 142 -37.75 -5.04 -20.68
C GLY A 142 -38.58 -5.45 -19.47
N THR A 143 -38.21 -4.89 -18.31
CA THR A 143 -39.07 -4.23 -17.31
C THR A 143 -38.19 -3.64 -16.20
N ASP A 144 -38.63 -2.51 -15.66
CA ASP A 144 -38.07 -1.75 -14.54
C ASP A 144 -37.57 -2.57 -13.34
N GLN A 145 -36.39 -2.19 -12.79
CA GLN A 145 -36.19 -2.16 -11.34
C GLN A 145 -34.98 -1.33 -10.91
N ASP A 146 -35.26 -0.37 -10.02
CA ASP A 146 -34.34 0.34 -9.14
C ASP A 146 -33.41 -0.61 -8.36
N VAL A 147 -32.10 -0.32 -8.38
CA VAL A 147 -31.18 -0.48 -7.25
C VAL A 147 -29.91 0.34 -7.53
N ALA A 148 -29.85 1.55 -6.96
CA ALA A 148 -28.63 2.34 -6.90
C ALA A 148 -27.69 1.76 -5.82
N ALA A 149 -27.04 0.64 -6.14
CA ALA A 149 -25.77 0.28 -5.51
C ALA A 149 -24.68 0.99 -6.33
N GLY A 150 -23.89 1.86 -5.70
CA GLY A 150 -22.72 2.44 -6.32
C GLY A 150 -21.69 1.34 -6.59
N THR A 151 -21.83 0.67 -7.72
CA THR A 151 -20.80 -0.20 -8.28
C THR A 151 -19.56 0.67 -8.49
N PRO A 152 -18.38 0.31 -7.97
CA PRO A 152 -17.15 0.98 -8.37
C PRO A 152 -17.08 0.86 -9.89
N VAL A 153 -17.03 1.99 -10.58
CA VAL A 153 -16.86 2.03 -12.04
C VAL A 153 -15.64 1.16 -12.34
N PRO A 154 -15.78 0.06 -13.10
CA PRO A 154 -14.61 -0.73 -13.50
C PRO A 154 -13.64 0.22 -14.20
N ALA A 155 -12.38 0.19 -13.79
CA ALA A 155 -11.37 1.04 -14.39
C ALA A 155 -11.41 0.86 -15.90
N SER A 156 -11.27 1.94 -16.67
CA SER A 156 -11.26 1.79 -18.12
C SER A 156 -10.05 0.93 -18.50
N PRO A 157 -10.11 0.09 -19.55
CA PRO A 157 -8.97 -0.74 -19.97
C PRO A 157 -7.71 0.09 -20.29
N SER A 158 -7.88 1.39 -20.57
CA SER A 158 -6.78 2.35 -20.71
C SER A 158 -6.07 2.70 -19.39
N ASP A 159 -6.78 2.71 -18.27
CA ASP A 159 -6.24 3.02 -16.94
C ASP A 159 -5.44 1.83 -16.39
N GLU A 160 -5.92 0.61 -16.61
CA GLU A 160 -5.23 -0.63 -16.21
C GLU A 160 -3.93 -0.82 -17.00
N ALA A 161 -3.96 -0.60 -18.33
CA ALA A 161 -2.76 -0.64 -19.16
C ALA A 161 -1.73 0.42 -18.73
N ALA A 162 -2.18 1.60 -18.29
CA ALA A 162 -1.30 2.64 -17.76
C ALA A 162 -0.69 2.25 -16.40
N ALA A 163 -1.46 1.62 -15.52
CA ALA A 163 -0.99 1.11 -14.24
C ALA A 163 0.08 0.02 -14.44
N LEU A 164 -0.18 -0.96 -15.32
CA LEU A 164 0.77 -2.02 -15.67
C LEU A 164 2.08 -1.43 -16.24
N ALA A 165 1.97 -0.47 -17.16
CA ALA A 165 3.13 0.22 -17.72
C ALA A 165 3.95 0.96 -16.64
N GLY A 166 3.26 1.56 -15.65
CA GLY A 166 3.88 2.19 -14.50
C GLY A 166 4.69 1.22 -13.64
N LEU A 167 4.13 0.04 -13.32
CA LEU A 167 4.82 -1.01 -12.57
C LEU A 167 6.04 -1.54 -13.33
N HIS A 168 5.90 -1.80 -14.64
CA HIS A 168 7.02 -2.20 -15.51
C HIS A 168 8.14 -1.15 -15.51
N ALA A 169 7.80 0.13 -15.64
CA ALA A 169 8.79 1.21 -15.64
C ALA A 169 9.53 1.30 -14.29
N ARG A 170 8.83 1.12 -13.17
CA ARG A 170 9.43 1.08 -11.83
C ARG A 170 10.44 -0.07 -11.71
N LEU A 171 10.09 -1.28 -12.17
CA LEU A 171 10.97 -2.45 -12.15
C LEU A 171 12.22 -2.25 -13.02
N LEU A 172 12.04 -1.81 -14.27
CA LEU A 172 13.15 -1.59 -15.20
C LEU A 172 14.13 -0.51 -14.71
N ARG A 173 13.60 0.57 -14.13
CA ARG A 173 14.44 1.60 -13.50
C ARG A 173 15.26 1.00 -12.38
N PHE A 174 14.63 0.26 -11.47
CA PHE A 174 15.31 -0.36 -10.34
C PHE A 174 16.42 -1.30 -10.81
N LEU A 175 16.15 -2.22 -11.74
CA LEU A 175 17.16 -3.15 -12.26
C LEU A 175 18.34 -2.43 -12.93
N ARG A 176 18.08 -1.35 -13.67
CA ARG A 176 19.13 -0.52 -14.29
C ARG A 176 20.00 0.13 -13.22
N GLU A 177 19.38 0.70 -12.20
CA GLU A 177 20.10 1.33 -11.09
C GLU A 177 20.92 0.30 -10.32
N SER A 178 20.37 -0.86 -9.96
CA SER A 178 21.11 -1.93 -9.26
C SER A 178 22.33 -2.43 -10.04
N GLN A 179 22.25 -2.52 -11.37
CA GLN A 179 23.40 -2.90 -12.21
C GLN A 179 24.51 -1.84 -12.19
N ALA A 180 24.15 -0.55 -12.18
CA ALA A 180 25.12 0.53 -12.06
C ALA A 180 25.87 0.50 -10.72
N TRP A 181 25.22 0.00 -9.67
CA TRP A 181 25.83 -0.16 -8.35
C TRP A 181 26.83 -1.31 -8.34
N CYS A 182 26.49 -2.47 -8.92
CA CYS A 182 27.44 -3.58 -9.09
C CYS A 182 28.68 -3.22 -9.93
N CYS A 183 28.57 -2.28 -10.88
CA CYS A 183 29.71 -1.82 -11.68
C CYS A 183 30.60 -0.78 -10.96
N THR A 184 30.09 -0.10 -9.93
CA THR A 184 30.80 0.98 -9.22
C THR A 184 31.34 0.55 -7.86
N SER A 185 30.63 -0.32 -7.14
CA SER A 185 31.16 -1.07 -6.01
C SER A 185 31.87 -2.31 -6.57
N GLY A 186 33.20 -2.33 -6.60
CA GLY A 186 33.99 -3.46 -7.08
C GLY A 186 33.72 -4.77 -6.32
N TRP A 187 32.62 -5.44 -6.63
CA TRP A 187 32.44 -6.87 -6.38
C TRP A 187 33.31 -7.61 -7.38
N ALA A 188 34.60 -7.65 -7.08
CA ALA A 188 35.45 -8.71 -7.57
C ALA A 188 34.82 -10.03 -7.07
N SER A 189 34.30 -10.80 -8.02
CA SER A 189 33.91 -12.18 -7.81
C SER A 189 35.03 -12.93 -7.10
N THR A 190 34.84 -13.24 -5.82
CA THR A 190 35.58 -14.34 -5.20
C THR A 190 34.84 -15.63 -5.54
N THR A 191 34.99 -16.04 -6.80
CA THR A 191 34.81 -17.44 -7.19
C THR A 191 36.22 -17.98 -7.35
N ALA A 192 36.69 -18.75 -6.37
CA ALA A 192 37.90 -19.56 -6.52
C ALA A 192 37.76 -20.81 -5.65
N CYS A 193 37.57 -21.92 -6.37
CA CYS A 193 37.80 -23.34 -6.04
C CYS A 193 37.24 -23.93 -4.74
#